data_AF-A0A556QQM7-F1
#
_entry.id   AF-A0A556QQM7-F1
#
_cell.length_a   1.000
_cell.length_b   1.000
_cell.length_c   1.000
_cell.angle_alpha   90.00
_cell.angle_beta   90.00
_cell.angle_gamma   90.00
#
_symmetry.space_group_name_H-M   'P 1'
#
loop_
_entity.id
_entity.type
_entity.pdbx_description
1 polymer ?
#
loop_
_entity_poly.entity_id
_entity_poly.type
_entity_poly.pdbx_seq_one_letter_code
_entity_poly.pdbx_strand_id
1 'polypeptide(L)'
;MPIRQIIVAFYLLLFLSVGAGSAAFFWKTRQEYNQLRQVELSTQRRLVEAEERLRDQERILKRLRTDPAYVEMKIRQRLGYARPEEFIFRFED
;
A
#
# COMPACT_ATOMS: atom_id res chain seq x y z
N MET A 1 29.39 57.33 6.07
CA MET A 1 28.49 56.35 5.43
C MET A 1 27.08 56.94 5.46
N PRO A 2 26.47 57.29 4.31
CA PRO A 2 25.16 57.94 4.32
C PRO A 2 24.10 56.96 4.86
N ILE A 3 23.44 57.33 5.95
CA ILE A 3 22.42 56.58 6.68
C ILE A 3 21.40 55.87 5.77
N ARG A 4 21.08 56.46 4.61
CA ARG A 4 20.22 55.85 3.58
C ARG A 4 20.70 54.48 3.10
N GLN A 5 22.01 54.30 2.90
CA GLN A 5 22.57 53.02 2.44
C GLN A 5 22.47 51.92 3.50
N ILE A 6 22.58 52.28 4.78
CA ILE A 6 22.44 51.34 5.90
C ILE A 6 20.98 50.85 6.00
N ILE A 7 20.02 51.77 5.86
CA ILE A 7 18.59 51.43 5.88
C ILE A 7 18.23 50.50 4.71
N VAL A 8 18.70 50.82 3.50
CA VAL A 8 18.45 49.97 2.32
C VAL A 8 19.11 48.59 2.45
N ALA A 9 20.35 48.53 2.97
CA ALA A 9 21.01 47.26 3.22
C ALA A 9 20.24 46.41 4.24
N PHE A 10 19.70 47.02 5.30
CA PHE A 10 18.90 46.33 6.30
C PHE A 10 17.61 45.76 5.71
N TYR A 11 16.88 46.54 4.91
CA TYR A 11 15.67 46.06 4.22
C TYR A 11 15.97 44.95 3.21
N LEU A 12 17.07 45.04 2.46
CA LEU A 12 17.50 43.98 1.54
C LEU A 12 17.81 42.68 2.29
N LEU A 13 18.49 42.77 3.44
CA LEU A 13 18.80 41.62 4.27
C LEU A 13 17.52 40.96 4.81
N LEU A 14 16.57 41.77 5.26
CA LEU A 14 15.28 41.30 5.76
C LEU A 14 14.46 40.63 4.64
N PHE A 15 14.43 41.24 3.46
CA PHE A 15 13.76 40.70 2.28
C PHE A 15 14.36 39.35 1.84
N LEU A 16 15.69 39.26 1.77
CA LEU A 16 16.38 38.02 1.44
C LEU A 16 16.14 36.92 2.46
N SER A 17 16.12 37.27 3.75
CA SER A 17 15.83 36.31 4.83
C SER A 17 14.43 35.71 4.71
N VAL A 18 13.42 36.55 4.47
CA VAL A 18 12.04 36.10 4.27
C VAL A 18 11.90 35.27 2.99
N GLY A 19 12.47 35.74 1.86
CA GLY A 19 12.41 35.03 0.59
C GLY A 19 13.07 33.65 0.64
N ALA A 20 14.25 33.56 1.26
CA ALA A 20 14.95 32.29 1.46
C ALA A 20 14.18 31.33 2.39
N GLY A 21 13.61 31.86 3.47
CA GLY A 21 12.75 31.08 4.38
C GLY A 21 11.52 30.51 3.65
N SER A 22 10.81 31.33 2.89
CA SER A 22 9.66 30.90 2.10
C SER A 22 10.01 29.87 1.03
N ALA A 23 11.12 30.05 0.32
CA ALA A 23 11.58 29.10 -0.70
C ALA A 23 11.95 27.73 -0.08
N ALA A 24 12.63 27.73 1.06
CA ALA A 24 12.99 26.51 1.78
C ALA A 24 11.73 25.76 2.28
N PHE A 25 10.76 26.49 2.84
CA PHE A 25 9.48 25.92 3.25
C PHE A 25 8.73 25.31 2.06
N PHE A 26 8.67 26.01 0.92
CA PHE A 26 7.99 25.53 -0.27
C PHE A 26 8.60 24.23 -0.82
N TRP A 27 9.93 24.12 -0.83
CA TRP A 27 10.60 22.88 -1.23
C TRP A 27 10.30 21.72 -0.28
N LYS A 28 10.35 21.96 1.04
CA LYS A 28 10.05 20.92 2.04
C LYS A 28 8.61 20.41 1.90
N THR A 29 7.64 21.31 1.76
CA THR A 29 6.23 20.95 1.58
C THR A 29 6.00 20.17 0.29
N ARG A 30 6.71 20.50 -0.80
CA ARG A 30 6.60 19.76 -2.07
C ARG A 30 7.15 18.33 -1.95
N GLN A 31 8.24 18.15 -1.22
CA GLN A 31 8.84 16.84 -1.01
C GLN A 31 7.93 15.94 -0.16
N GLU A 32 7.35 16.50 0.91
CA GLU A 32 6.41 15.80 1.78
C GLU A 32 5.14 15.39 1.03
N TYR A 33 4.61 16.25 0.17
CA TYR A 33 3.48 15.93 -0.71
C TYR A 33 3.77 14.75 -1.64
N ASN A 34 4.96 14.72 -2.25
CA ASN A 34 5.35 13.62 -3.14
C ASN A 34 5.51 12.29 -2.39
N GLN A 35 6.03 12.31 -1.16
CA GLN A 35 6.14 11.12 -0.31
C GLN A 35 4.75 10.59 0.08
N LEU A 36 3.85 11.48 0.53
CA LEU A 36 2.46 11.13 0.86
C LEU A 36 1.74 10.49 -0.33
N ARG A 37 1.92 11.05 -1.53
CA ARG A 37 1.32 10.51 -2.76
C ARG A 37 1.84 9.11 -3.11
N GLN A 38 3.13 8.83 -2.88
CA GLN A 38 3.68 7.48 -3.09
C GLN A 38 3.10 6.48 -2.08
N VAL A 39 2.96 6.90 -0.82
CA VAL A 39 2.36 6.06 0.23
C VAL A 39 0.90 5.76 -0.10
N GLU A 40 0.13 6.76 -0.54
CA GLU A 40 -1.27 6.61 -0.94
C GLU A 40 -1.42 5.59 -2.08
N LEU A 41 -0.64 5.72 -3.15
CA LEU A 41 -0.66 4.76 -4.28
C LEU A 41 -0.29 3.34 -3.84
N SER A 42 0.70 3.20 -2.97
CA SER A 42 1.12 1.88 -2.47
C SER A 42 0.05 1.25 -1.58
N THR A 43 -0.62 2.05 -0.75
CA THR A 43 -1.68 1.61 0.14
C THR A 43 -2.92 1.22 -0.66
N GLN A 44 -3.28 2.00 -1.67
CA GLN A 44 -4.42 1.72 -2.53
C GLN A 44 -4.24 0.39 -3.28
N ARG A 45 -3.03 0.12 -3.81
CA ARG A 45 -2.73 -1.18 -4.44
C ARG A 45 -2.88 -2.35 -3.48
N ARG A 46 -2.31 -2.23 -2.28
CA ARG A 46 -2.43 -3.26 -1.23
C ARG A 46 -3.89 -3.48 -0.83
N LEU A 47 -4.70 -2.43 -0.82
CA LEU A 47 -6.12 -2.50 -0.49
C LEU A 47 -6.89 -3.29 -1.54
N VAL A 48 -6.64 -3.02 -2.83
CA VAL A 48 -7.23 -3.79 -3.94
C VAL A 48 -6.82 -5.26 -3.88
N GLU A 49 -5.53 -5.56 -3.67
CA GLU A 49 -5.05 -6.95 -3.54
C GLU A 49 -5.68 -7.67 -2.34
N ALA A 50 -5.87 -6.98 -1.21
CA ALA A 50 -6.52 -7.53 -0.02
C ALA A 50 -8.01 -7.80 -0.25
N GLU A 51 -8.71 -6.90 -0.94
CA GLU A 51 -10.12 -7.08 -1.31
C GLU A 51 -10.33 -8.26 -2.25
N GLU A 52 -9.46 -8.45 -3.25
CA GLU A 52 -9.52 -9.61 -4.13
C GLU A 52 -9.34 -10.92 -3.37
N ARG A 53 -8.33 -10.98 -2.49
CA ARG A 53 -8.09 -12.14 -1.62
C ARG A 53 -9.28 -12.43 -0.70
N LEU A 54 -9.91 -11.39 -0.15
CA LEU A 54 -11.11 -11.54 0.68
C LEU A 54 -12.27 -12.13 -0.12
N ARG A 55 -12.53 -11.61 -1.33
CA ARG A 55 -13.59 -12.13 -2.20
C ARG A 55 -13.37 -13.60 -2.55
N ASP A 56 -12.13 -14.01 -2.80
CA ASP A 56 -11.82 -15.40 -3.09
C ASP A 56 -12.04 -16.30 -1.86
N GLN A 57 -11.63 -15.84 -0.67
CA GLN A 57 -11.89 -16.56 0.58
C GLN A 57 -13.39 -16.68 0.86
N GLU A 58 -14.18 -15.63 0.62
CA GLU A 58 -15.63 -15.66 0.78
C GLU A 58 -16.29 -16.66 -0.18
N ARG A 59 -15.85 -16.73 -1.43
CA ARG A 59 -16.34 -17.73 -2.39
C ARG A 59 -16.03 -19.15 -1.91
N ILE A 60 -14.81 -19.38 -1.43
CA ILE A 60 -14.40 -20.68 -0.88
C ILE A 60 -15.26 -21.01 0.33
N LEU A 61 -15.43 -20.09 1.27
CA LEU A 61 -16.21 -20.28 2.49
C LEU A 61 -17.69 -20.54 2.17
N LYS A 62 -18.25 -19.83 1.18
CA LYS A 62 -19.60 -20.07 0.69
C LYS A 62 -19.73 -21.49 0.15
N ARG A 63 -18.80 -21.95 -0.68
CA ARG A 63 -18.78 -23.34 -1.20
C ARG A 63 -18.64 -24.37 -0.07
N LEU A 64 -17.76 -24.15 0.91
CA LEU A 64 -17.66 -25.01 2.10
C LEU A 64 -18.98 -25.10 2.89
N ARG A 65 -19.78 -24.03 2.93
CA ARG A 65 -21.07 -24.04 3.64
C ARG A 65 -22.20 -24.67 2.84
N THR A 66 -22.22 -24.50 1.52
CA THR A 66 -23.34 -24.95 0.67
C THR A 66 -23.12 -26.30 0.01
N ASP A 67 -21.88 -26.76 -0.13
CA ASP A 67 -21.54 -28.00 -0.83
C ASP A 67 -20.84 -29.00 0.12
N PRO A 68 -21.60 -29.93 0.73
CA PRO A 68 -21.03 -30.94 1.61
C PRO A 68 -20.08 -31.91 0.90
N ALA A 69 -20.24 -32.16 -0.41
CA ALA A 69 -19.32 -33.01 -1.17
C ALA A 69 -17.95 -32.35 -1.34
N TYR A 70 -17.92 -31.02 -1.51
CA TYR A 70 -16.67 -30.24 -1.52
C TYR A 70 -15.95 -30.26 -0.18
N VAL A 71 -16.69 -30.18 0.94
CA VAL A 71 -16.13 -30.28 2.30
C VAL A 71 -15.47 -31.63 2.52
N GLU A 72 -16.17 -32.72 2.19
CA GLU A 72 -15.66 -34.08 2.33
C GLU A 72 -14.39 -34.30 1.50
N MET A 73 -14.37 -33.83 0.26
CA MET A 73 -13.18 -33.87 -0.61
C MET A 73 -12.00 -33.12 0.01
N LYS A 74 -12.21 -31.90 0.53
CA LYS A 74 -11.14 -31.10 1.15
C LYS A 74 -10.61 -31.71 2.44
N ILE A 75 -11.48 -32.29 3.27
CA ILE A 75 -11.09 -33.00 4.49
C ILE A 75 -10.27 -34.25 4.13
N ARG A 76 -10.72 -35.05 3.16
CA ARG A 76 -10.01 -36.24 2.69
C ARG A 76 -8.62 -35.90 2.12
N GLN A 77 -8.53 -34.83 1.32
CA GLN A 77 -7.25 -34.33 0.81
C GLN A 77 -6.29 -33.88 1.93
N ARG A 78 -6.80 -33.25 2.99
CA ARG A 78 -6.00 -32.82 4.16
C ARG A 78 -5.52 -33.99 5.01
N LEU A 79 -6.35 -35.03 5.13
CA LEU A 79 -6.07 -36.23 5.93
C LEU A 79 -5.34 -37.33 5.14
N GLY A 80 -5.16 -37.17 3.83
CA GLY A 80 -4.48 -38.15 2.97
C GLY A 80 -5.33 -39.39 2.66
N TYR A 81 -6.66 -39.31 2.79
CA TYR A 81 -7.57 -40.42 2.49
C TYR A 81 -8.11 -40.32 1.05
N ALA A 82 -8.21 -41.46 0.37
CA ALA A 82 -8.85 -41.61 -0.95
C ALA A 82 -10.15 -42.40 -0.82
N ARG A 83 -11.15 -42.11 -1.67
CA ARG A 83 -12.27 -43.05 -1.84
C ARG A 83 -11.80 -44.29 -2.60
N PRO A 84 -12.48 -45.45 -2.46
CA PRO A 84 -12.13 -46.68 -3.16
C PRO A 84 -12.09 -46.56 -4.70
N GLU A 85 -12.80 -45.57 -5.24
CA GLU A 85 -12.96 -45.31 -6.69
C GLU A 85 -12.07 -44.14 -7.19
N GLU A 86 -11.28 -43.50 -6.32
CA GLU A 86 -10.42 -42.36 -6.69
C GLU A 86 -8.98 -42.81 -6.96
N PHE A 87 -8.44 -42.37 -8.10
CA PHE A 87 -7.03 -42.57 -8.45
C PHE A 87 -6.20 -41.33 -8.06
N ILE A 88 -5.28 -41.49 -7.10
CA ILE A 88 -4.33 -40.45 -6.73
C ILE A 88 -3.05 -40.65 -7.53
N PHE A 89 -2.78 -39.74 -8.48
CA PHE A 89 -1.50 -39.69 -9.17
C PHE A 89 -0.49 -38.94 -8.29
N ARG A 90 0.47 -39.67 -7.72
CA ARG A 90 1.66 -39.09 -7.09
C ARG A 90 2.79 -39.11 -8.11
N PHE A 91 3.16 -37.94 -8.62
CA PHE A 91 4.35 -37.78 -9.43
C PHE A 91 5.54 -37.59 -8.47
N GLU A 92 6.57 -38.43 -8.59
CA GLU A 92 7.88 -38.16 -8.01
C GLU A 92 8.60 -37.18 -8.95
N ASP A 93 9.27 -36.18 -8.38
CA ASP A 93 10.09 -35.21 -9.14
C ASP A 93 11.28 -35.88 -9.83
#